data_AF-A0A6V7X7S8-F1
#
_entry.id   AF-A0A6V7X7S8-F1
#
_cell.length_a   1.000
_cell.length_b   1.000
_cell.length_c   1.000
_cell.angle_alpha   90.00
_cell.angle_beta   90.00
_cell.angle_gamma   90.00
#
_symmetry.space_group_name_H-M   'P 1'
#
loop_
_entity.id
_entity.type
_entity.pdbx_description
1 polymer ?
#
loop_
_entity_poly.entity_id
_entity_poly.type
_entity_poly.pdbx_seq_one_letter_code
_entity_poly.pdbx_strand_id
1 'polypeptide(L)'
;MKVKVGKDNWVIFRDTFNLMPMPLASLVPAFALSVEDKPFFPHLLNRPENYGKEIFPVKEDYLANGMMPEKRDQFDKWYEEHKDESFNLVESLASYCTNDVEILMAALVAFRREFLEVSNGLDVLREAITIASACMKHFRANHLPVQHLGIVPEIGYDNTDTQSLLALRFLAWYAEEHNVNIRNAYSKGGEKRFGD
;
A
#
# COMPACT_ATOMS: atom_id res chain seq x y z
N MET A 1 7.54 -7.39 6.67
CA MET A 1 8.19 -7.99 7.87
C MET A 1 9.08 -9.15 7.44
N LYS A 2 10.22 -9.41 8.10
CA LYS A 2 11.07 -10.58 7.81
C LYS A 2 11.35 -11.34 9.11
N VAL A 3 11.22 -12.66 9.08
CA VAL A 3 11.45 -13.55 10.22
C VAL A 3 12.55 -14.54 9.84
N LYS A 4 13.58 -14.65 10.68
CA LYS A 4 14.67 -15.61 10.48
C LYS A 4 14.20 -17.01 10.86
N VAL A 5 14.38 -17.99 9.97
CA VAL A 5 14.02 -19.39 10.19
C VAL A 5 15.26 -20.24 9.93
N GLY A 6 16.07 -20.49 10.97
CA GLY A 6 17.34 -21.21 10.85
C GLY A 6 18.53 -20.31 10.54
N LYS A 7 19.66 -20.92 10.14
CA LYS A 7 20.95 -20.20 10.04
C LYS A 7 20.95 -19.13 8.95
N ASP A 8 20.36 -19.45 7.79
CA ASP A 8 20.41 -18.61 6.57
C ASP A 8 19.07 -18.46 5.82
N ASN A 9 17.95 -19.01 6.34
CA ASN A 9 16.64 -18.85 5.69
C ASN A 9 15.80 -17.75 6.36
N TRP A 10 14.98 -17.10 5.54
CA TRP A 10 14.11 -16.01 5.96
C TRP A 10 12.71 -16.20 5.37
N VAL A 11 11.69 -15.99 6.20
CA VAL A 11 10.31 -15.82 5.77
C VAL A 11 10.05 -14.34 5.63
N ILE A 12 9.60 -13.92 4.46
CA ILE A 12 9.31 -12.50 4.16
C ILE A 12 7.80 -12.36 4.01
N PHE A 13 7.19 -11.60 4.91
CA PHE A 13 5.79 -11.22 4.83
C PHE A 13 5.68 -9.95 3.99
N ARG A 14 4.90 -10.05 2.93
CA ARG A 14 4.59 -8.98 1.99
C ARG A 14 3.10 -8.69 2.04
N ASP A 15 2.77 -7.43 1.86
CA ASP A 15 1.39 -6.99 1.73
C ASP A 15 1.08 -6.81 0.24
N THR A 16 0.19 -7.67 -0.27
CA THR A 16 -0.24 -7.71 -1.67
C THR A 16 -1.00 -6.46 -2.10
N PHE A 17 -1.58 -5.71 -1.15
CA PHE A 17 -2.27 -4.46 -1.46
C PHE A 17 -1.33 -3.41 -2.04
N ASN A 18 -0.05 -3.44 -1.67
CA ASN A 18 0.98 -2.57 -2.27
C ASN A 18 1.26 -2.86 -3.74
N LEU A 19 0.89 -4.05 -4.23
CA LEU A 19 1.03 -4.46 -5.63
C LEU A 19 -0.29 -4.32 -6.39
N MET A 20 -1.41 -4.64 -5.75
CA MET A 20 -2.76 -4.60 -6.32
C MET A 20 -3.67 -3.78 -5.40
N PRO A 21 -3.64 -2.43 -5.48
CA PRO A 21 -4.32 -1.54 -4.54
C PRO A 21 -5.82 -1.41 -4.85
N MET A 22 -6.54 -2.52 -4.75
CA MET A 22 -7.99 -2.58 -4.96
C MET A 22 -8.66 -3.60 -4.02
N PRO A 23 -9.98 -3.52 -3.81
CA PRO A 23 -10.70 -4.49 -2.99
C PRO A 23 -10.57 -5.91 -3.54
N LEU A 24 -10.52 -6.91 -2.64
CA LEU A 24 -10.37 -8.33 -3.01
C LEU A 24 -11.43 -8.80 -4.00
N ALA A 25 -12.70 -8.41 -3.80
CA ALA A 25 -13.80 -8.74 -4.72
C ALA A 25 -13.61 -8.15 -6.13
N SER A 26 -12.91 -7.02 -6.25
CA SER A 26 -12.63 -6.39 -7.55
C SER A 26 -11.49 -7.09 -8.31
N LEU A 27 -10.69 -7.95 -7.65
CA LEU A 27 -9.61 -8.69 -8.33
C LEU A 27 -10.15 -9.77 -9.26
N VAL A 28 -11.30 -10.37 -8.94
CA VAL A 28 -11.95 -11.41 -9.76
C VAL A 28 -12.24 -10.90 -11.18
N PRO A 29 -13.02 -9.80 -11.36
CA PRO A 29 -13.24 -9.25 -12.70
C PRO A 29 -11.98 -8.61 -13.29
N ALA A 30 -11.11 -7.99 -12.49
CA ALA A 30 -9.92 -7.31 -13.00
C ALA A 30 -8.93 -8.26 -13.69
N PHE A 31 -8.78 -9.49 -13.18
CA PHE A 31 -7.89 -10.51 -13.75
C PHE A 31 -8.63 -11.65 -14.47
N ALA A 32 -9.94 -11.49 -14.69
CA ALA A 32 -10.81 -12.51 -15.29
C ALA A 32 -10.62 -13.90 -14.65
N LEU A 33 -10.61 -13.95 -13.32
CA LEU A 33 -10.32 -15.16 -12.55
C LEU A 33 -11.50 -16.15 -12.61
N SER A 34 -11.19 -17.44 -12.79
CA SER A 34 -12.17 -18.53 -12.68
C SER A 34 -12.25 -19.04 -11.24
N VAL A 35 -12.71 -18.19 -10.33
CA VAL A 35 -12.93 -18.48 -8.90
C VAL A 35 -14.34 -18.11 -8.51
N GLU A 36 -14.87 -18.73 -7.46
CA GLU A 36 -16.19 -18.36 -6.93
C GLU A 36 -16.17 -16.93 -6.40
N ASP A 37 -17.26 -16.20 -6.70
CA ASP A 37 -17.44 -14.85 -6.20
C ASP A 37 -17.51 -14.82 -4.68
N LYS A 38 -17.01 -13.71 -4.13
CA LYS A 38 -16.93 -13.52 -2.69
C LYS A 38 -18.33 -13.48 -2.06
N PRO A 39 -18.68 -14.41 -1.15
CA PRO A 39 -20.01 -14.42 -0.53
C PRO A 39 -20.20 -13.26 0.46
N PHE A 40 -21.45 -12.94 0.77
CA PHE A 40 -21.79 -12.00 1.84
C PHE A 40 -21.56 -12.64 3.21
N PHE A 41 -20.93 -11.89 4.12
CA PHE A 41 -20.60 -12.40 5.46
C PHE A 41 -21.09 -11.43 6.56
N PRO A 42 -21.75 -11.93 7.62
CA PRO A 42 -22.27 -11.10 8.70
C PRO A 42 -21.16 -10.70 9.68
N HIS A 43 -20.38 -9.69 9.31
CA HIS A 43 -19.19 -9.25 10.04
C HIS A 43 -19.44 -8.95 11.53
N LEU A 44 -20.60 -8.42 11.90
CA LEU A 44 -20.91 -8.09 13.29
C LEU A 44 -21.13 -9.30 14.20
N LEU A 45 -21.39 -10.48 13.61
CA LEU A 45 -21.57 -11.73 14.34
C LEU A 45 -20.26 -12.43 14.68
N ASN A 46 -19.11 -11.98 14.17
CA ASN A 46 -17.81 -12.55 14.50
C ASN A 46 -17.39 -12.18 15.94
N ARG A 47 -18.02 -12.81 16.93
CA ARG A 47 -17.81 -12.61 18.36
C ARG A 47 -17.73 -13.96 19.07
N PRO A 48 -16.88 -14.14 20.09
CA PRO A 48 -16.71 -15.42 20.79
C PRO A 48 -18.02 -16.07 21.25
N GLU A 49 -19.01 -15.27 21.63
CA GLU A 49 -20.30 -15.73 22.16
C GLU A 49 -21.19 -16.39 21.09
N ASN A 50 -20.88 -16.19 19.81
CA ASN A 50 -21.63 -16.70 18.67
C ASN A 50 -21.04 -17.99 18.09
N TYR A 51 -19.83 -18.40 18.53
CA TYR A 51 -19.19 -19.64 18.08
C TYR A 51 -19.95 -20.85 18.61
N GLY A 52 -20.23 -21.83 17.72
CA GLY A 52 -20.95 -23.06 18.07
C GLY A 52 -22.45 -22.89 18.27
N LYS A 53 -23.04 -21.77 17.83
CA LYS A 53 -24.49 -21.52 17.84
C LYS A 53 -25.03 -21.43 16.43
N GLU A 54 -26.28 -21.86 16.25
CA GLU A 54 -27.08 -21.48 15.09
C GLU A 54 -27.63 -20.08 15.29
N ILE A 55 -27.47 -19.23 14.27
CA ILE A 55 -27.84 -17.82 14.30
C ILE A 55 -28.63 -17.51 13.04
N PHE A 56 -29.53 -16.53 13.12
CA PHE A 56 -30.24 -15.98 11.97
C PHE A 56 -29.80 -14.52 11.82
N PRO A 57 -28.78 -14.23 10.99
CA PRO A 57 -28.22 -12.90 10.86
C PRO A 57 -29.23 -11.91 10.29
N VAL A 58 -29.29 -10.70 10.84
CA VAL A 58 -30.11 -9.61 10.30
C VAL A 58 -29.31 -8.75 9.32
N LYS A 59 -29.96 -7.90 8.52
CA LYS A 59 -29.27 -7.03 7.54
C LYS A 59 -28.18 -6.16 8.16
N GLU A 60 -28.40 -5.69 9.39
CA GLU A 60 -27.43 -4.91 10.15
C GLU A 60 -26.13 -5.68 10.40
N ASP A 61 -26.20 -6.99 10.58
CA ASP A 61 -25.03 -7.84 10.87
C ASP A 61 -24.03 -7.87 9.71
N TYR A 62 -24.52 -7.66 8.49
CA TYR A 62 -23.73 -7.58 7.25
C TYR A 62 -23.20 -6.17 6.97
N LEU A 63 -23.46 -5.19 7.84
CA LEU A 63 -23.16 -3.78 7.61
C LEU A 63 -23.84 -3.24 6.33
N ALA A 64 -25.05 -3.73 6.02
CA ALA A 64 -25.76 -3.39 4.79
C ALA A 64 -25.87 -1.87 4.55
N ASN A 65 -26.05 -1.07 5.60
CA ASN A 65 -26.18 0.39 5.51
C ASN A 65 -24.91 1.11 5.04
N GLY A 66 -23.75 0.46 5.11
CA GLY A 66 -22.49 0.98 4.59
C GLY A 66 -22.16 0.54 3.16
N MET A 67 -23.01 -0.29 2.54
CA MET A 67 -22.78 -0.76 1.17
C MET A 67 -23.11 0.32 0.15
N MET A 68 -22.34 0.37 -0.94
CA MET A 68 -22.67 1.21 -2.10
C MET A 68 -23.98 0.74 -2.74
N PRO A 69 -24.76 1.64 -3.39
CA PRO A 69 -26.10 1.33 -3.89
C PRO A 69 -26.19 0.04 -4.73
N GLU A 70 -25.27 -0.14 -5.69
CA GLU A 70 -25.25 -1.32 -6.55
C GLU A 70 -25.01 -2.62 -5.77
N LYS A 71 -24.06 -2.60 -4.82
CA LYS A 71 -23.78 -3.76 -3.97
C LYS A 71 -24.92 -4.01 -2.98
N ARG A 72 -25.59 -2.95 -2.52
CA ARG A 72 -26.75 -3.03 -1.63
C ARG A 72 -27.92 -3.73 -2.32
N ASP A 73 -28.18 -3.41 -3.58
CA ASP A 73 -29.24 -4.06 -4.37
C ASP A 73 -28.97 -5.56 -4.58
N GLN A 74 -27.71 -5.93 -4.83
CA GLN A 74 -27.29 -7.33 -4.92
C GLN A 74 -27.46 -8.06 -3.58
N PHE A 75 -27.03 -7.41 -2.49
CA PHE A 75 -27.18 -7.92 -1.13
C PHE A 75 -28.63 -8.14 -0.75
N ASP A 76 -29.51 -7.16 -1.00
CA ASP A 76 -30.91 -7.26 -0.59
C ASP A 76 -31.63 -8.41 -1.29
N LYS A 77 -31.33 -8.67 -2.58
CA LYS A 77 -31.85 -9.85 -3.30
C LYS A 77 -31.36 -11.16 -2.68
N TRP A 78 -30.05 -11.28 -2.49
CA TRP A 78 -29.43 -12.46 -1.88
C TRP A 78 -29.98 -12.71 -0.47
N TYR A 79 -30.14 -11.65 0.34
CA TYR A 79 -30.63 -11.76 1.70
C TYR A 79 -32.07 -12.27 1.77
N GLU A 80 -32.97 -11.79 0.90
CA GLU A 80 -34.35 -12.28 0.90
C GLU A 80 -34.46 -13.79 0.60
N GLU A 81 -33.50 -14.33 -0.17
CA GLU A 81 -33.42 -15.76 -0.49
C GLU A 81 -32.84 -16.60 0.67
N HIS A 82 -31.96 -16.03 1.50
CA HIS A 82 -31.19 -16.77 2.51
C HIS A 82 -31.52 -16.40 3.98
N LYS A 83 -32.39 -15.42 4.23
CA LYS A 83 -32.69 -14.91 5.59
C LYS A 83 -33.26 -15.95 6.56
N ASP A 84 -33.91 -16.97 6.04
CA ASP A 84 -34.56 -18.02 6.82
C ASP A 84 -33.64 -19.25 7.00
N GLU A 85 -32.41 -19.20 6.50
CA GLU A 85 -31.41 -20.25 6.66
C GLU A 85 -30.63 -20.06 7.97
N SER A 86 -30.36 -21.18 8.65
CA SER A 86 -29.51 -21.16 9.85
C SER A 86 -28.06 -20.89 9.46
N PHE A 87 -27.43 -19.93 10.10
CA PHE A 87 -26.03 -19.59 9.89
C PHE A 87 -25.13 -20.22 10.96
N ASN A 88 -24.18 -21.05 10.53
CA ASN A 88 -23.10 -21.56 11.38
C ASN A 88 -21.85 -20.70 11.20
N LEU A 89 -21.49 -19.93 12.24
CA LEU A 89 -20.36 -19.01 12.16
C LEU A 89 -19.03 -19.72 11.89
N VAL A 90 -18.80 -20.92 12.44
CA VAL A 90 -17.51 -21.61 12.34
C VAL A 90 -17.28 -22.08 10.90
N GLU A 91 -18.26 -22.75 10.33
CA GLU A 91 -18.19 -23.29 8.97
C GLU A 91 -18.15 -22.16 7.94
N SER A 92 -19.03 -21.17 8.08
CA SER A 92 -19.08 -20.01 7.19
C SER A 92 -17.81 -19.18 7.24
N LEU A 93 -17.21 -18.97 8.43
CA LEU A 93 -15.95 -18.23 8.56
C LEU A 93 -14.79 -18.99 7.91
N ALA A 94 -14.71 -20.31 8.09
CA ALA A 94 -13.68 -21.13 7.46
C ALA A 94 -13.81 -21.10 5.93
N SER A 95 -15.02 -21.26 5.39
CA SER A 95 -15.30 -21.17 3.97
C SER A 95 -14.95 -19.78 3.40
N TYR A 96 -15.44 -18.71 4.05
CA TYR A 96 -15.16 -17.34 3.65
C TYR A 96 -13.66 -17.01 3.63
N CYS A 97 -12.92 -17.39 4.68
CA CYS A 97 -11.47 -17.18 4.73
C CYS A 97 -10.73 -17.98 3.67
N THR A 98 -11.19 -19.20 3.37
CA THR A 98 -10.59 -20.03 2.31
C THR A 98 -10.77 -19.37 0.94
N ASN A 99 -12.01 -18.95 0.62
CA ASN A 99 -12.31 -18.22 -0.61
C ASN A 99 -11.48 -16.93 -0.74
N ASP A 100 -11.34 -16.16 0.35
CA ASP A 100 -10.53 -14.92 0.36
C ASP A 100 -9.05 -15.19 -0.01
N VAL A 101 -8.47 -16.26 0.52
CA VAL A 101 -7.09 -16.68 0.22
C VAL A 101 -6.96 -17.21 -1.21
N GLU A 102 -7.96 -17.95 -1.70
CA GLU A 102 -7.99 -18.47 -3.07
C GLU A 102 -8.06 -17.35 -4.10
N ILE A 103 -8.97 -16.38 -3.92
CA ILE A 103 -9.06 -15.19 -4.78
C ILE A 103 -7.73 -14.45 -4.78
N LEU A 104 -7.16 -14.20 -3.60
CA LEU A 104 -5.90 -13.45 -3.50
C LEU A 104 -4.74 -14.18 -4.18
N MET A 105 -4.64 -15.50 -4.00
CA MET A 105 -3.62 -16.34 -4.63
C MET A 105 -3.78 -16.31 -6.16
N ALA A 106 -4.99 -16.53 -6.67
CA ALA A 106 -5.28 -16.53 -8.10
C ALA A 106 -4.94 -15.17 -8.74
N ALA A 107 -5.36 -14.08 -8.10
CA ALA A 107 -5.03 -12.72 -8.52
C ALA A 107 -3.52 -12.47 -8.55
N LEU A 108 -2.79 -12.88 -7.51
CA LEU A 108 -1.35 -12.67 -7.42
C LEU A 108 -0.58 -13.45 -8.50
N VAL A 109 -1.04 -14.67 -8.82
CA VAL A 109 -0.47 -15.49 -9.90
C VAL A 109 -0.73 -14.84 -11.26
N ALA A 110 -1.96 -14.38 -11.51
CA ALA A 110 -2.32 -13.69 -12.76
C ALA A 110 -1.51 -12.39 -12.93
N PHE A 111 -1.47 -11.56 -11.88
CA PHE A 111 -0.71 -10.32 -11.86
C PHE A 111 0.78 -10.55 -12.11
N ARG A 112 1.40 -11.55 -11.44
CA ARG A 112 2.82 -11.87 -11.65
C ARG A 112 3.09 -12.29 -13.10
N ARG A 113 2.22 -13.10 -13.69
CA ARG A 113 2.34 -13.56 -15.08
C ARG A 113 2.28 -12.37 -16.05
N GLU A 114 1.24 -11.55 -15.94
CA GLU A 114 1.06 -10.38 -16.81
C GLU A 114 2.21 -9.38 -16.67
N PHE A 115 2.64 -9.11 -15.43
CA PHE A 115 3.75 -8.20 -15.20
C PHE A 115 5.05 -8.75 -15.78
N LEU A 116 5.35 -10.05 -15.64
CA LEU A 116 6.53 -10.67 -16.24
C LEU A 116 6.56 -10.50 -17.77
N GLU A 117 5.40 -10.66 -18.42
CA GLU A 117 5.25 -10.51 -19.87
C GLU A 117 5.49 -9.05 -20.31
N VAL A 118 4.80 -8.09 -19.68
CA VAL A 118 4.95 -6.66 -20.01
C VAL A 118 6.34 -6.14 -19.69
N SER A 119 6.98 -6.68 -18.66
CA SER A 119 8.23 -6.15 -18.12
C SER A 119 9.50 -6.78 -18.70
N ASN A 120 9.40 -7.59 -19.75
CA ASN A 120 10.51 -8.36 -20.31
C ASN A 120 11.27 -9.18 -19.26
N GLY A 121 10.53 -9.81 -18.34
CA GLY A 121 11.09 -10.76 -17.37
C GLY A 121 11.39 -10.22 -15.97
N LEU A 122 10.92 -9.04 -15.59
CA LEU A 122 11.03 -8.60 -14.18
C LEU A 122 9.98 -9.29 -13.31
N ASP A 123 10.45 -10.01 -12.29
CA ASP A 123 9.56 -10.69 -11.35
C ASP A 123 9.15 -9.74 -10.22
N VAL A 124 7.96 -9.15 -10.36
CA VAL A 124 7.41 -8.17 -9.41
C VAL A 124 7.40 -8.65 -7.96
N LEU A 125 7.18 -9.95 -7.72
CA LEU A 125 7.14 -10.50 -6.35
C LEU A 125 8.52 -10.66 -5.72
N ARG A 126 9.59 -10.68 -6.52
CA ARG A 126 10.97 -10.75 -6.02
C ARG A 126 11.58 -9.36 -5.96
N GLU A 127 11.34 -8.56 -6.97
CA GLU A 127 12.14 -7.39 -7.29
C GLU A 127 11.58 -6.06 -6.79
N ALA A 128 10.30 -6.01 -6.40
CA ALA A 128 9.64 -4.81 -5.92
C ALA A 128 8.75 -5.11 -4.72
N ILE A 129 8.55 -4.12 -3.84
CA ILE A 129 7.62 -4.20 -2.71
C ILE A 129 6.27 -3.55 -3.06
N THR A 130 6.29 -2.56 -3.94
CA THR A 130 5.12 -1.79 -4.37
C THR A 130 5.05 -1.75 -5.90
N ILE A 131 3.84 -1.57 -6.45
CA ILE A 131 3.63 -1.43 -7.90
C ILE A 131 4.42 -0.25 -8.47
N ALA A 132 4.49 0.88 -7.76
CA ALA A 132 5.27 2.04 -8.20
C ALA A 132 6.77 1.71 -8.31
N SER A 133 7.32 0.97 -7.35
CA SER A 133 8.72 0.51 -7.40
C SER A 133 8.96 -0.44 -8.57
N ALA A 134 8.00 -1.34 -8.84
CA ALA A 134 8.05 -2.27 -9.97
C ALA A 134 8.05 -1.52 -11.30
N CYS A 135 7.11 -0.59 -11.50
CA CYS A 135 7.02 0.24 -12.71
C CYS A 135 8.27 1.09 -12.91
N MET A 136 8.82 1.70 -11.85
CA MET A 136 10.06 2.46 -11.92
C MET A 136 11.26 1.58 -12.29
N LYS A 137 11.29 0.32 -11.82
CA LYS A 137 12.33 -0.63 -12.21
C LYS A 137 12.18 -1.04 -13.67
N HIS A 138 10.97 -1.35 -14.11
CA HIS A 138 10.64 -1.64 -15.51
C HIS A 138 11.06 -0.50 -16.44
N PHE A 139 10.70 0.74 -16.09
CA PHE A 139 11.10 1.92 -16.83
C PHE A 139 12.63 2.04 -16.95
N ARG A 140 13.35 1.95 -15.82
CA ARG A 140 14.81 2.06 -15.82
C ARG A 140 15.52 0.93 -16.57
N ALA A 141 14.96 -0.28 -16.55
CA ALA A 141 15.57 -1.46 -17.17
C ALA A 141 15.33 -1.52 -18.68
N ASN A 142 14.13 -1.16 -19.14
CA ASN A 142 13.70 -1.43 -20.52
C ASN A 142 13.47 -0.19 -21.37
N HIS A 143 13.28 0.99 -20.76
CA HIS A 143 12.83 2.19 -21.48
C HIS A 143 13.75 3.39 -21.32
N LEU A 144 14.53 3.48 -20.24
CA LEU A 144 15.40 4.61 -19.96
C LEU A 144 16.65 4.57 -20.86
N PRO A 145 16.89 5.58 -21.71
CA PRO A 145 18.07 5.62 -22.54
C PRO A 145 19.36 5.80 -21.73
N VAL A 146 20.48 5.34 -22.29
CA VAL A 146 21.81 5.53 -21.72
C VAL A 146 22.09 7.02 -21.52
N GLN A 147 22.71 7.38 -20.39
CA GLN A 147 23.11 8.76 -20.03
C GLN A 147 21.95 9.78 -19.92
N HIS A 148 20.71 9.32 -19.70
CA HIS A 148 19.56 10.21 -19.62
C HIS A 148 19.30 10.76 -18.20
N LEU A 149 19.81 10.10 -17.15
CA LEU A 149 19.73 10.60 -15.79
C LEU A 149 21.00 11.40 -15.46
N GLY A 150 20.83 12.65 -15.03
CA GLY A 150 21.91 13.43 -14.43
C GLY A 150 22.39 12.78 -13.13
N ILE A 151 23.70 12.80 -12.89
CA ILE A 151 24.29 12.38 -11.63
C ILE A 151 23.91 13.42 -10.58
N VAL A 152 22.99 13.07 -9.69
CA VAL A 152 22.66 13.88 -8.53
C VAL A 152 23.77 13.68 -7.50
N PRO A 153 24.55 14.72 -7.13
CA PRO A 153 25.48 14.64 -6.01
C PRO A 153 24.72 14.29 -4.72
N GLU A 154 25.39 13.70 -3.73
CA GLU A 154 24.77 13.36 -2.44
C GLU A 154 24.10 14.57 -1.74
N ILE A 155 24.53 15.78 -2.12
CA ILE A 155 24.09 17.07 -1.59
C ILE A 155 23.06 17.77 -2.53
N GLY A 156 22.68 17.15 -3.65
CA GLY A 156 21.79 17.73 -4.66
C GLY A 156 22.51 18.64 -5.66
N TYR A 157 21.75 19.29 -6.56
CA TYR A 157 22.28 20.22 -7.57
C TYR A 157 22.40 21.66 -7.08
N ASP A 158 21.63 22.00 -6.06
CA ASP A 158 21.76 23.28 -5.38
C ASP A 158 22.93 23.19 -4.42
N ASN A 159 23.79 24.20 -4.41
CA ASN A 159 24.69 24.41 -3.29
C ASN A 159 23.80 24.55 -2.06
N THR A 160 23.70 23.52 -1.23
CA THR A 160 22.87 23.54 -0.03
C THR A 160 23.36 24.67 0.86
N ASP A 161 22.61 25.76 0.89
CA ASP A 161 22.74 26.77 1.93
C ASP A 161 22.42 26.04 3.24
N THR A 162 23.43 25.81 4.08
CA THR A 162 23.26 25.18 5.40
C THR A 162 22.49 26.08 6.36
N GLN A 163 22.17 27.31 5.94
CA GLN A 163 21.50 28.33 6.70
C GLN A 163 20.01 28.35 6.38
N SER A 164 19.17 28.11 7.38
CA SER A 164 17.72 28.28 7.23
C SER A 164 17.36 29.77 7.03
N LEU A 165 16.30 30.04 6.26
CA LEU A 165 15.76 31.39 6.08
C LEU A 165 15.43 32.07 7.43
N LEU A 166 14.97 31.29 8.41
CA LEU A 166 14.65 31.77 9.75
C LEU A 166 15.92 32.22 10.49
N ALA A 167 17.01 31.45 10.42
CA ALA A 167 18.29 31.82 11.02
C ALA A 167 18.85 33.11 10.39
N LEU A 168 18.75 33.25 9.06
CA LEU A 168 19.22 34.44 8.35
C LEU A 168 18.43 35.71 8.74
N ARG A 169 17.10 35.58 8.91
CA ARG A 169 16.26 36.68 9.40
C ARG A 169 16.56 37.05 10.84
N PHE A 170 16.80 36.06 11.71
CA PHE A 170 17.20 36.30 13.09
C PHE A 170 18.54 37.05 13.17
N LEU A 171 19.55 36.64 12.39
CA LEU A 171 20.85 37.31 12.36
C LEU A 171 20.75 38.75 11.84
N ALA A 172 19.86 39.01 10.88
CA ALA A 172 19.60 40.37 10.39
C ALA A 172 18.98 41.25 11.49
N TRP A 173 17.93 40.76 12.17
CA TRP A 173 17.32 41.46 13.30
C TRP A 173 18.33 41.71 14.43
N TYR A 174 19.13 40.70 14.81
CA TYR A 174 20.11 40.81 15.88
C TYR A 174 21.21 41.84 15.56
N ALA A 175 21.65 41.91 14.30
CA ALA A 175 22.61 42.90 13.84
C ALA A 175 22.08 44.33 14.00
N GLU A 176 20.81 44.57 13.67
CA GLU A 176 20.14 45.86 13.83
C GLU A 176 19.92 46.23 15.30
N GLU A 177 19.36 45.33 16.10
CA GLU A 177 19.02 45.58 17.51
C GLU A 177 20.25 45.86 18.37
N HIS A 178 21.33 45.10 18.15
CA HIS A 178 22.56 45.21 18.95
C HIS A 178 23.64 46.05 18.29
N ASN A 179 23.37 46.62 17.12
CA ASN A 179 24.31 47.41 16.32
C ASN A 179 25.65 46.69 16.09
N VAL A 180 25.59 45.40 15.74
CA VAL A 180 26.75 44.53 15.48
C VAL A 180 26.81 44.13 14.02
N ASN A 181 28.03 44.08 13.46
CA ASN A 181 28.22 43.66 12.07
C ASN A 181 28.35 42.13 11.99
N ILE A 182 27.34 41.48 11.41
CA ILE A 182 27.30 40.02 11.23
C ILE A 182 27.44 39.70 9.74
N ARG A 183 28.33 38.74 9.43
CA ARG A 183 28.47 38.16 8.08
C ARG A 183 27.78 36.80 8.00
N ASN A 184 26.94 36.62 7.00
CA ASN A 184 26.21 35.39 6.70
C ASN A 184 26.37 34.99 5.21
N ALA A 185 25.71 33.92 4.79
CA ALA A 185 25.76 33.41 3.42
C ALA A 185 25.37 34.45 2.34
N TYR A 186 24.47 35.39 2.64
CA TYR A 186 24.03 36.44 1.69
C TYR A 186 24.84 37.74 1.79
N SER A 187 25.81 37.82 2.68
CA SER A 187 26.73 38.97 2.73
C SER A 187 27.62 39.00 1.50
N LYS A 188 27.99 40.18 0.99
CA LYS A 188 28.80 40.34 -0.24
C LYS A 188 30.13 39.57 -0.25
N GLY A 189 30.67 39.21 0.91
CA GLY A 189 31.87 38.37 1.05
C GLY A 189 31.60 36.96 1.60
N GLY A 190 30.35 36.56 1.76
CA GLY A 190 29.95 35.31 2.41
C GLY A 190 30.34 35.21 3.89
N GLU A 191 30.15 34.01 4.44
CA GLU A 191 30.52 33.63 5.80
C GLU A 191 32.04 33.66 6.03
N LYS A 192 32.45 33.92 7.27
CA LYS A 192 33.86 33.88 7.65
C LYS A 192 34.24 32.46 8.04
N ARG A 193 35.09 31.80 7.24
CA ARG A 193 35.65 30.48 7.57
C ARG A 193 36.79 30.62 8.59
N PHE A 194 36.87 29.69 9.54
CA PHE A 194 37.96 29.61 10.52
C PHE A 194 38.63 28.23 10.39
N GLY A 195 39.94 28.23 10.11
CA GLY A 195 40.73 27.01 9.87
C GLY A 195 40.68 26.53 8.42
N ASP A 196 41.83 26.07 7.92
CA ASP A 196 41.96 25.24 6.71
C ASP A 196 41.80 23.76 7.08
#